data_AF-A0A9E1IHU1-F1
#
_entry.id   AF-A0A9E1IHU1-F1
#
_cell.length_a   1.000
_cell.length_b   1.000
_cell.length_c   1.000
_cell.angle_alpha   90.00
_cell.angle_beta   90.00
_cell.angle_gamma   90.00
#
_symmetry.space_group_name_H-M   'P 1'
#
loop_
_entity.id
_entity.type
_entity.pdbx_description
1 polymer ?
#
loop_
_entity_poly.entity_id
_entity_poly.type
_entity_poly.pdbx_seq_one_letter_code
_entity_poly.pdbx_strand_id
1 'polypeptide(L)'
;MRPNVEVPPGQDSPADTDLDILGFLYRDSSKVKISTLGGGFSGAQVFQARSWDPMGHEQAPTVLKLGKRSAIAKERVAFEQVEAILGNDAPSIRGFADLGDRAGLRYAYAAMGRGKVRTFKSLYEGGIDEQKIEDILRHTFQGVLGRFYSVARYERLPLFDYYTFDARYHDGVARRVAEVIRGRRATEADSKHRFPVLESRPTEPVGPGVNRGMGGTVGDVLEFSGGYKVPNPAGIYGDNLVDYQRVLGEFHYVSYVHGDLNGANILLDSNENIWLIDFFHAHRGHVLRDLAKLENDLLYIFTPISNRIKLEEATWLTQALRQVEDLGSPLPEEVESVNSPAFRRAWRAIRLLREIGGTICGEDRSPVQMSIALLRYAIHTLWFDEASPLQKQWALAAAGGHVEDIRNAVARSRKLRIDCLDGELLGGGRLGMTICPGRVDRHRSLETDLRAIVESGAHKLLCLISEQEMNWVGVTAMPDMATKMGLEFRWEPILDQKTPSLSTMKSIVDWILEATEKGQDVVVHCMGGLGRSGLVATCALVQRGHNEEASLEEVRHTRSPRAVETAEQEAFIGDYLTFIG
;
A
#
# COMPACT_ATOMS: atom_id res chain seq x y z
N MET A 1 -6.77 -17.82 -46.48
CA MET A 1 -7.45 -19.12 -46.28
C MET A 1 -7.63 -19.26 -44.78
N ARG A 2 -8.81 -19.66 -44.28
CA ARG A 2 -9.01 -19.81 -42.82
C ARG A 2 -8.29 -21.09 -42.36
N PRO A 3 -7.53 -21.07 -41.25
CA PRO A 3 -6.97 -22.30 -40.70
C PRO A 3 -8.10 -23.20 -40.20
N ASN A 4 -7.87 -24.50 -40.17
CA ASN A 4 -8.76 -25.43 -39.47
C ASN A 4 -8.60 -25.20 -37.95
N VAL A 5 -9.66 -24.74 -37.28
CA VAL A 5 -9.65 -24.44 -35.85
C VAL A 5 -10.20 -25.63 -35.05
N GLU A 6 -9.36 -26.22 -34.21
CA GLU A 6 -9.73 -27.31 -33.31
C GLU A 6 -9.91 -26.80 -31.87
N VAL A 7 -11.07 -27.13 -31.30
CA VAL A 7 -11.44 -26.84 -29.91
C VAL A 7 -11.55 -28.16 -29.14
N PRO A 8 -11.05 -28.26 -27.89
CA PRO A 8 -11.15 -29.45 -27.07
C PRO A 8 -12.61 -29.91 -26.87
N PRO A 9 -12.85 -31.22 -26.72
CA PRO A 9 -14.19 -31.74 -26.41
C PRO A 9 -14.76 -31.07 -25.15
N GLY A 10 -16.01 -30.60 -25.22
CA GLY A 10 -16.71 -29.97 -24.10
C GLY A 10 -16.46 -28.47 -23.92
N GLN A 11 -15.78 -27.80 -24.84
CA GLN A 11 -15.71 -26.33 -24.91
C GLN A 11 -16.55 -25.81 -26.08
N ASP A 12 -17.21 -24.67 -25.88
CA ASP A 12 -18.00 -24.01 -26.92
C ASP A 12 -17.09 -23.59 -28.08
N SER A 13 -17.57 -23.77 -29.31
CA SER A 13 -16.88 -23.27 -30.50
C SER A 13 -16.93 -21.73 -30.54
N PRO A 14 -15.85 -21.04 -30.96
CA PRO A 14 -15.88 -19.60 -31.14
C PRO A 14 -17.00 -19.18 -32.11
N ALA A 15 -17.54 -17.97 -31.93
CA ALA A 15 -18.51 -17.42 -32.87
C ALA A 15 -17.89 -17.25 -34.27
N ASP A 16 -18.71 -17.22 -35.32
CA ASP A 16 -18.22 -17.07 -36.70
C ASP A 16 -17.31 -15.84 -36.87
N THR A 17 -17.67 -14.70 -36.27
CA THR A 17 -16.84 -13.49 -36.27
C THR A 17 -15.46 -13.72 -35.64
N ASP A 18 -15.36 -14.57 -34.61
CA ASP A 18 -14.09 -14.92 -33.99
C ASP A 18 -13.25 -15.87 -34.86
N LEU A 19 -13.90 -16.77 -35.60
CA LEU A 19 -13.24 -17.62 -36.59
C LEU A 19 -12.63 -16.78 -37.72
N ASP A 20 -13.29 -15.69 -38.11
CA ASP A 20 -12.77 -14.73 -39.09
C ASP A 20 -11.52 -14.02 -38.55
N ILE A 21 -11.61 -13.51 -37.32
CA ILE A 21 -10.48 -12.86 -36.59
C ILE A 21 -9.31 -13.84 -36.48
N LEU A 22 -9.55 -15.09 -36.12
CA LEU A 22 -8.55 -16.17 -36.09
C LEU A 22 -7.90 -16.38 -37.45
N GLY A 23 -8.68 -16.32 -38.53
CA GLY A 23 -8.19 -16.38 -39.89
C GLY A 23 -7.21 -15.25 -40.25
N PHE A 24 -7.39 -14.06 -39.68
CA PHE A 24 -6.44 -12.96 -39.82
C PHE A 24 -5.19 -13.15 -38.95
N LEU A 25 -5.37 -13.54 -37.67
CA LEU A 25 -4.29 -13.68 -36.70
C LEU A 25 -3.34 -14.86 -36.96
N TYR A 26 -3.86 -15.91 -37.61
CA TYR A 26 -3.15 -17.15 -37.95
C TYR A 26 -3.21 -17.41 -39.46
N ARG A 27 -3.13 -16.35 -40.27
CA ARG A 27 -3.17 -16.43 -41.74
C ARG A 27 -2.04 -17.25 -42.35
N ASP A 28 -0.96 -17.42 -41.59
CA ASP A 28 0.23 -18.20 -41.90
C ASP A 28 0.12 -19.67 -41.44
N SER A 29 -1.02 -20.07 -40.87
CA SER A 29 -1.26 -21.41 -40.36
C SER A 29 -2.28 -22.16 -41.21
N SER A 30 -2.09 -23.47 -41.37
CA SER A 30 -3.08 -24.39 -41.94
C SER A 30 -4.05 -24.93 -40.88
N LYS A 31 -3.57 -25.03 -39.63
CA LYS A 31 -4.31 -25.56 -38.48
C LYS A 31 -3.99 -24.78 -37.22
N VAL A 32 -5.00 -24.55 -36.38
CA VAL A 32 -4.86 -23.93 -35.05
C VAL A 32 -5.65 -24.75 -34.04
N LYS A 33 -5.04 -25.10 -32.91
CA LYS A 33 -5.69 -25.74 -31.78
C LYS A 33 -5.68 -24.79 -30.59
N ILE A 34 -6.85 -24.42 -30.10
CA ILE A 34 -7.01 -23.51 -28.96
C ILE A 34 -7.48 -24.25 -27.72
N SER A 35 -7.03 -23.85 -26.54
CA SER A 35 -7.52 -24.38 -25.27
C SER A 35 -7.68 -23.24 -24.26
N THR A 36 -8.86 -23.15 -23.65
CA THR A 36 -9.18 -22.08 -22.69
C THR A 36 -8.20 -22.08 -21.51
N LEU A 37 -7.59 -20.92 -21.23
CA LEU A 37 -6.77 -20.67 -20.04
C LEU A 37 -7.58 -20.00 -18.91
N GLY A 38 -8.65 -19.28 -19.27
CA GLY A 38 -9.54 -18.57 -18.36
C GLY A 38 -10.28 -17.41 -19.05
N GLY A 39 -11.16 -16.72 -18.32
CA GLY A 39 -11.80 -15.48 -18.76
C GLY A 39 -11.39 -14.32 -17.85
N GLY A 40 -11.00 -13.18 -18.43
CA GLY A 40 -10.64 -11.98 -17.68
C GLY A 40 -11.86 -11.12 -17.32
N PHE A 41 -11.70 -10.19 -16.37
CA PHE A 41 -12.77 -9.27 -15.92
C PHE A 41 -13.34 -8.39 -17.05
N SER A 42 -12.63 -8.24 -18.17
CA SER A 42 -13.07 -7.51 -19.36
C SER A 42 -14.14 -8.25 -20.18
N GLY A 43 -14.48 -9.49 -19.82
CA GLY A 43 -15.37 -10.37 -20.58
C GLY A 43 -14.72 -10.96 -21.84
N ALA A 44 -13.40 -10.79 -21.99
CA ALA A 44 -12.62 -11.42 -23.04
C ALA A 44 -12.22 -12.85 -22.65
N GLN A 45 -12.28 -13.77 -23.62
CA GLN A 45 -11.84 -15.14 -23.47
C GLN A 45 -10.35 -15.25 -23.79
N VAL A 46 -9.61 -15.96 -22.94
CA VAL A 46 -8.16 -16.16 -23.09
C VAL A 46 -7.89 -17.63 -23.38
N PHE A 47 -7.13 -17.87 -24.44
CA PHE A 47 -6.79 -19.20 -24.94
C PHE A 47 -5.27 -19.37 -25.05
N GLN A 48 -4.80 -20.57 -24.76
CA GLN A 48 -3.52 -21.04 -25.29
C GLN A 48 -3.78 -21.55 -26.71
N ALA A 49 -2.96 -21.13 -27.67
CA ALA A 49 -3.07 -21.54 -29.06
C ALA A 49 -1.78 -22.20 -29.56
N ARG A 50 -1.92 -23.38 -30.13
CA ARG A 50 -0.88 -24.08 -30.91
C ARG A 50 -1.27 -24.03 -32.38
N SER A 51 -0.33 -23.74 -33.27
CA SER A 51 -0.61 -23.60 -34.69
C SER A 51 0.42 -24.35 -35.53
N TRP A 52 0.01 -24.74 -36.75
CA TRP A 52 0.86 -25.44 -37.71
C TRP A 52 0.87 -24.69 -39.04
N ASP A 53 2.03 -24.57 -39.66
CA ASP A 53 2.17 -23.95 -40.98
C ASP A 53 1.58 -24.84 -42.10
N PRO A 54 1.51 -24.38 -43.36
CA PRO A 54 1.03 -25.20 -44.48
C PRO A 54 1.89 -26.43 -44.80
N MET A 55 3.13 -26.50 -44.31
CA MET A 55 4.03 -27.65 -44.46
C MET A 55 3.86 -28.67 -43.34
N GLY A 56 3.05 -28.36 -42.31
CA GLY A 56 2.79 -29.23 -41.17
C GLY A 56 3.76 -29.03 -40.00
N HIS A 57 4.62 -28.02 -40.02
CA HIS A 57 5.49 -27.71 -38.88
C HIS A 57 4.71 -27.03 -37.76
N GLU A 58 4.87 -27.51 -36.52
CA GLU A 58 4.31 -26.85 -35.34
C GLU A 58 5.06 -25.54 -35.06
N GLN A 59 4.32 -24.44 -34.99
CA GLN A 59 4.82 -23.11 -34.63
C GLN A 59 4.87 -22.94 -33.10
N ALA A 60 5.59 -21.91 -32.63
CA ALA A 60 5.67 -21.60 -31.21
C ALA A 60 4.28 -21.34 -30.60
N PRO A 61 3.99 -21.85 -29.39
CA PRO A 61 2.74 -21.58 -28.68
C PRO A 61 2.50 -20.07 -28.49
N THR A 62 1.23 -19.66 -28.55
CA THR A 62 0.81 -18.27 -28.38
C THR A 62 -0.35 -18.16 -27.40
N VAL A 63 -0.52 -16.99 -26.78
CA VAL A 63 -1.72 -16.66 -26.00
C VAL A 63 -2.62 -15.80 -26.86
N LEU A 64 -3.85 -16.24 -27.04
CA LEU A 64 -4.86 -15.57 -27.84
C LEU A 64 -5.94 -15.02 -26.91
N LYS A 65 -6.28 -13.75 -27.09
CA LYS A 65 -7.41 -13.11 -26.39
C LYS A 65 -8.45 -12.64 -27.41
N LEU A 66 -9.71 -13.01 -27.17
CA LEU A 66 -10.85 -12.65 -28.02
C LEU A 66 -11.93 -11.97 -27.18
N GLY A 67 -12.48 -10.83 -27.64
CA GLY A 67 -13.47 -10.10 -26.86
C GLY A 67 -14.02 -8.87 -27.56
N LYS A 68 -14.68 -7.98 -26.80
CA LYS A 68 -15.17 -6.69 -27.32
C LYS A 68 -14.01 -5.85 -27.83
N ARG A 69 -14.18 -5.25 -29.01
CA ARG A 69 -13.16 -4.43 -29.69
C ARG A 69 -12.58 -3.34 -28.78
N SER A 70 -13.44 -2.62 -28.07
CA SER A 70 -13.01 -1.55 -27.15
C SER A 70 -12.11 -2.06 -26.02
N ALA A 71 -12.37 -3.27 -25.51
CA ALA A 71 -11.58 -3.84 -24.43
C ALA A 71 -10.21 -4.31 -24.93
N ILE A 72 -10.18 -5.08 -26.02
CA ILE A 72 -8.92 -5.60 -26.59
C ILE A 72 -8.04 -4.47 -27.12
N ALA A 73 -8.63 -3.45 -27.76
CA ALA A 73 -7.87 -2.28 -28.22
C ALA A 73 -7.25 -1.51 -27.06
N LYS A 74 -7.99 -1.32 -25.95
CA LYS A 74 -7.45 -0.67 -24.75
C LYS A 74 -6.30 -1.47 -24.15
N GLU A 75 -6.42 -2.80 -24.05
CA GLU A 75 -5.34 -3.65 -23.58
C GLU A 75 -4.10 -3.57 -24.46
N ARG A 76 -4.28 -3.62 -25.78
CA ARG A 76 -3.18 -3.46 -26.72
C ARG A 76 -2.42 -2.14 -26.47
N VAL A 77 -3.15 -1.03 -26.39
CA VAL A 77 -2.55 0.29 -26.17
C VAL A 77 -1.84 0.36 -24.81
N ALA A 78 -2.45 -0.20 -23.76
CA ALA A 78 -1.83 -0.26 -22.44
C ALA A 78 -0.55 -1.12 -22.44
N PHE A 79 -0.55 -2.24 -23.16
CA PHE A 79 0.61 -3.11 -23.28
C PHE A 79 1.75 -2.47 -24.08
N GLU A 80 1.44 -1.84 -25.22
CA GLU A 80 2.44 -1.14 -26.05
C GLU A 80 3.20 -0.06 -25.26
N GLN A 81 2.58 0.57 -24.25
CA GLN A 81 3.24 1.54 -23.37
C GLN A 81 4.28 0.94 -22.43
N VAL A 82 4.14 -0.34 -22.07
CA VAL A 82 4.99 -1.01 -21.09
C VAL A 82 5.92 -2.07 -21.69
N GLU A 83 5.65 -2.52 -22.92
CA GLU A 83 6.44 -3.53 -23.64
C GLU A 83 7.93 -3.17 -23.69
N ALA A 84 8.24 -1.93 -24.06
CA ALA A 84 9.62 -1.45 -24.14
C ALA A 84 10.35 -1.45 -22.79
N ILE A 85 9.62 -1.32 -21.67
CA ILE A 85 10.18 -1.31 -20.32
C ILE A 85 10.44 -2.74 -19.84
N LEU A 86 9.49 -3.65 -20.10
CA LEU A 86 9.64 -5.07 -19.80
C LEU A 86 10.74 -5.75 -20.64
N GLY A 87 11.01 -5.25 -21.85
CA GLY A 87 12.06 -5.76 -22.73
C GLY A 87 11.89 -7.28 -22.98
N ASN A 88 12.92 -8.07 -22.71
CA ASN A 88 12.88 -9.53 -22.95
C ASN A 88 11.86 -10.31 -22.10
N ASP A 89 11.39 -9.72 -20.99
CA ASP A 89 10.38 -10.33 -20.12
C ASP A 89 8.95 -10.04 -20.63
N ALA A 90 8.81 -9.16 -21.63
CA ALA A 90 7.55 -8.82 -22.24
C ALA A 90 7.08 -9.91 -23.23
N PRO A 91 5.78 -10.24 -23.27
CA PRO A 91 5.23 -10.89 -24.45
C PRO A 91 5.43 -10.02 -25.70
N SER A 92 5.64 -10.64 -26.85
CA SER A 92 5.60 -9.94 -28.15
C SER A 92 4.19 -9.97 -28.72
N ILE A 93 3.65 -8.84 -29.15
CA ILE A 93 2.40 -8.83 -29.95
C ILE A 93 2.72 -9.39 -31.34
N ARG A 94 2.11 -10.53 -31.68
CA ARG A 94 2.24 -11.17 -33.01
C ARG A 94 1.14 -10.80 -33.98
N GLY A 95 0.00 -10.35 -33.48
CA GLY A 95 -1.10 -9.95 -34.32
C GLY A 95 -2.22 -9.30 -33.53
N PHE A 96 -2.91 -8.38 -34.20
CA PHE A 96 -4.16 -7.79 -33.77
C PHE A 96 -5.09 -7.76 -34.97
N ALA A 97 -6.35 -8.13 -34.78
CA ALA A 97 -7.39 -8.03 -35.79
C ALA A 97 -8.72 -7.69 -35.14
N ASP A 98 -9.48 -6.79 -35.75
CA ASP A 98 -10.81 -6.42 -35.31
C ASP A 98 -11.83 -6.59 -36.45
N LEU A 99 -13.05 -6.99 -36.07
CA LEU A 99 -14.16 -7.18 -37.00
C LEU A 99 -15.47 -6.85 -36.30
N GLY A 100 -16.15 -5.81 -36.77
CA GLY A 100 -17.36 -5.30 -36.13
C GLY A 100 -17.09 -4.80 -34.71
N ASP A 101 -17.81 -5.37 -33.73
CA ASP A 101 -17.67 -5.07 -32.30
C ASP A 101 -16.73 -6.03 -31.55
N ARG A 102 -16.10 -6.97 -32.27
CA ARG A 102 -15.15 -7.96 -31.73
C ARG A 102 -13.71 -7.64 -32.16
N ALA A 103 -12.74 -8.10 -31.37
CA ALA A 103 -11.33 -8.08 -31.73
C ALA A 103 -10.57 -9.25 -31.10
N GLY A 104 -9.41 -9.54 -31.67
CA GLY A 104 -8.47 -10.52 -31.18
C GLY A 104 -7.05 -9.98 -31.09
N LEU A 105 -6.32 -10.43 -30.07
CA LEU A 105 -4.93 -10.10 -29.81
C LEU A 105 -4.14 -11.39 -29.58
N ARG A 106 -3.02 -11.55 -30.30
CA ARG A 106 -2.14 -12.72 -30.25
C ARG A 106 -0.79 -12.32 -29.65
N TYR A 107 -0.49 -12.85 -28.47
CA TYR A 107 0.80 -12.72 -27.80
C TYR A 107 1.69 -13.94 -28.06
N ALA A 108 3.00 -13.74 -28.16
CA ALA A 108 3.98 -14.82 -28.11
C ALA A 108 5.08 -14.52 -27.08
N TYR A 109 5.41 -15.52 -26.30
CA TYR A 109 6.46 -15.46 -25.28
C TYR A 109 7.69 -16.18 -25.80
N ALA A 110 8.84 -15.49 -25.77
CA ALA A 110 10.05 -15.93 -26.48
C ALA A 110 10.55 -17.32 -26.04
N ALA A 111 10.31 -17.72 -24.79
CA ALA A 111 10.78 -18.98 -24.22
C ALA A 111 9.66 -19.91 -23.70
N MET A 112 8.39 -19.65 -24.04
CA MET A 112 7.29 -20.50 -23.58
C MET A 112 7.41 -21.91 -24.18
N GLY A 113 7.79 -22.86 -23.32
CA GLY A 113 8.03 -24.26 -23.68
C GLY A 113 6.77 -24.97 -24.20
N ARG A 114 6.95 -26.16 -24.79
CA ARG A 114 5.84 -26.99 -25.31
C ARG A 114 4.97 -27.64 -24.24
N GLY A 115 5.29 -27.44 -22.95
CA GLY A 115 4.58 -28.07 -21.84
C GLY A 115 3.37 -27.30 -21.34
N LYS A 116 2.77 -27.81 -20.25
CA LYS A 116 1.54 -27.26 -19.67
C LYS A 116 1.83 -25.95 -18.93
N VAL A 117 1.14 -24.89 -19.31
CA VAL A 117 1.16 -23.61 -18.59
C VAL A 117 0.17 -23.69 -17.42
N ARG A 118 0.56 -23.17 -16.25
CA ARG A 118 -0.28 -23.09 -15.04
C ARG A 118 -0.29 -21.68 -14.50
N THR A 119 -1.40 -21.25 -13.90
CA THR A 119 -1.48 -19.94 -13.22
C THR A 119 -0.96 -20.06 -11.80
N PHE A 120 -0.40 -18.99 -11.24
CA PHE A 120 -0.01 -18.94 -9.84
C PHE A 120 -1.18 -19.29 -8.91
N LYS A 121 -2.40 -18.80 -9.21
CA LYS A 121 -3.63 -19.17 -8.50
C LYS A 121 -3.81 -20.69 -8.43
N SER A 122 -3.77 -21.36 -9.58
CA SER A 122 -3.97 -22.82 -9.64
C SER A 122 -2.89 -23.61 -8.89
N LEU A 123 -1.66 -23.10 -8.89
CA LEU A 123 -0.55 -23.69 -8.15
C LEU A 123 -0.72 -23.50 -6.64
N TYR A 124 -1.01 -22.26 -6.23
CA TYR A 124 -1.19 -21.90 -4.83
C TYR A 124 -2.33 -22.72 -4.21
N GLU A 125 -3.50 -22.74 -4.86
CA GLU A 125 -4.66 -23.55 -4.45
C GLU A 125 -4.36 -25.06 -4.49
N GLY A 126 -3.53 -25.49 -5.45
CA GLY A 126 -3.05 -26.87 -5.57
C GLY A 126 -2.00 -27.29 -4.53
N GLY A 127 -1.64 -26.42 -3.59
CA GLY A 127 -0.74 -26.77 -2.48
C GLY A 127 0.73 -26.84 -2.88
N ILE A 128 1.20 -26.02 -3.83
CA ILE A 128 2.65 -25.93 -4.10
C ILE A 128 3.47 -25.60 -2.84
N ASP A 129 4.70 -26.07 -2.83
CA ASP A 129 5.67 -25.85 -1.77
C ASP A 129 5.89 -24.35 -1.48
N GLU A 130 6.20 -24.02 -0.23
CA GLU A 130 6.37 -22.65 0.24
C GLU A 130 7.55 -21.93 -0.42
N GLN A 131 8.69 -22.61 -0.58
CA GLN A 131 9.85 -22.02 -1.25
C GLN A 131 9.51 -21.63 -2.68
N LYS A 132 8.73 -22.47 -3.36
CA LYS A 132 8.24 -22.19 -4.71
C LYS A 132 7.37 -20.94 -4.78
N ILE A 133 6.53 -20.70 -3.77
CA ILE A 133 5.71 -19.48 -3.70
C ILE A 133 6.62 -18.27 -3.59
N GLU A 134 7.63 -18.32 -2.72
CA GLU A 134 8.57 -17.23 -2.54
C GLU A 134 9.35 -16.93 -3.83
N ASP A 135 9.87 -17.95 -4.49
CA ASP A 135 10.60 -17.82 -5.75
C ASP A 135 9.74 -17.17 -6.83
N ILE A 136 8.47 -17.58 -6.93
CA ILE A 136 7.50 -17.01 -7.88
C ILE A 136 7.24 -15.54 -7.59
N LEU A 137 7.00 -15.19 -6.32
CA LEU A 137 6.70 -13.81 -5.93
C LEU A 137 7.92 -12.91 -6.10
N ARG A 138 9.12 -13.35 -5.69
CA ARG A 138 10.37 -12.60 -5.90
C ARG A 138 10.63 -12.37 -7.38
N HIS A 139 10.56 -13.41 -8.21
CA HIS A 139 10.81 -13.24 -9.64
C HIS A 139 9.72 -12.39 -10.33
N THR A 140 8.46 -12.47 -9.90
CA THR A 140 7.38 -11.61 -10.40
C THR A 140 7.64 -10.13 -10.10
N PHE A 141 7.90 -9.78 -8.83
CA PHE A 141 8.00 -8.38 -8.41
C PHE A 141 9.39 -7.76 -8.61
N GLN A 142 10.45 -8.53 -8.41
CA GLN A 142 11.84 -8.04 -8.50
C GLN A 142 12.45 -8.32 -9.88
N GLY A 143 12.08 -9.44 -10.52
CA GLY A 143 12.53 -9.79 -11.87
C GLY A 143 11.74 -9.05 -12.94
N VAL A 144 10.47 -9.41 -13.13
CA VAL A 144 9.63 -8.90 -14.22
C VAL A 144 9.21 -7.45 -13.95
N LEU A 145 8.50 -7.21 -12.85
CA LEU A 145 7.98 -5.87 -12.50
C LEU A 145 9.05 -4.96 -11.89
N GLY A 146 10.21 -5.47 -11.52
CA GLY A 146 11.29 -4.68 -10.93
C GLY A 146 11.75 -3.54 -11.85
N ARG A 147 11.66 -3.74 -13.16
CA ARG A 147 11.93 -2.70 -14.17
C ARG A 147 10.92 -1.56 -14.16
N PHE A 148 9.68 -1.83 -13.76
CA PHE A 148 8.71 -0.76 -13.54
C PHE A 148 9.10 0.02 -12.28
N TYR A 149 9.33 -0.68 -11.17
CA TYR A 149 9.53 0.00 -9.88
C TYR A 149 10.88 0.74 -9.79
N SER A 150 11.91 0.33 -10.53
CA SER A 150 13.24 0.96 -10.49
C SER A 150 13.27 2.41 -10.98
N VAL A 151 12.26 2.83 -11.74
CA VAL A 151 12.12 4.21 -12.25
C VAL A 151 11.00 4.97 -11.56
N ALA A 152 10.55 4.50 -10.40
CA ALA A 152 9.51 5.17 -9.62
C ALA A 152 9.94 6.60 -9.26
N ARG A 153 9.01 7.54 -9.40
CA ARG A 153 9.22 8.96 -9.09
C ARG A 153 8.23 9.41 -8.04
N TYR A 154 8.71 10.23 -7.11
CA TYR A 154 7.85 10.84 -6.10
C TYR A 154 7.05 11.98 -6.73
N GLU A 155 5.75 11.76 -6.91
CA GLU A 155 4.88 12.65 -7.69
C GLU A 155 3.49 12.75 -7.08
N ARG A 156 2.76 13.81 -7.46
CA ARG A 156 1.40 14.04 -6.98
C ARG A 156 0.46 12.94 -7.51
N LEU A 157 -0.10 12.15 -6.60
CA LEU A 157 -1.09 11.11 -6.82
C LEU A 157 -2.10 11.04 -5.66
N PRO A 158 -3.20 11.81 -5.68
CA PRO A 158 -4.21 11.76 -4.62
C PRO A 158 -4.83 10.35 -4.50
N LEU A 159 -4.50 9.60 -3.44
CA LEU A 159 -4.81 8.17 -3.38
C LEU A 159 -6.30 7.86 -3.35
N PHE A 160 -7.13 8.67 -2.69
CA PHE A 160 -8.57 8.44 -2.69
C PHE A 160 -9.19 8.57 -4.08
N ASP A 161 -8.72 9.51 -4.91
CA ASP A 161 -9.16 9.66 -6.30
C ASP A 161 -8.65 8.49 -7.15
N TYR A 162 -7.36 8.17 -7.00
CA TYR A 162 -6.70 7.08 -7.72
C TYR A 162 -7.36 5.73 -7.45
N TYR A 163 -7.70 5.44 -6.19
CA TYR A 163 -8.46 4.26 -5.78
C TYR A 163 -9.97 4.45 -5.88
N THR A 164 -10.45 5.51 -6.53
CA THR A 164 -11.85 5.73 -6.93
C THR A 164 -12.86 5.74 -5.78
N PHE A 165 -12.47 6.31 -4.63
CA PHE A 165 -13.40 6.61 -3.54
C PHE A 165 -14.23 7.84 -3.92
N ASP A 166 -15.54 7.65 -4.11
CA ASP A 166 -16.46 8.67 -4.59
C ASP A 166 -17.83 8.50 -3.91
N ALA A 167 -18.43 9.59 -3.44
CA ALA A 167 -19.69 9.59 -2.72
C ALA A 167 -20.83 8.89 -3.48
N ARG A 168 -20.78 8.83 -4.82
CA ARG A 168 -21.76 8.09 -5.64
C ARG A 168 -21.81 6.59 -5.35
N TYR A 169 -20.72 6.01 -4.81
CA TYR A 169 -20.68 4.60 -4.44
C TYR A 169 -21.21 4.32 -3.03
N HIS A 170 -21.43 5.36 -2.21
CA HIS A 170 -21.87 5.24 -0.82
C HIS A 170 -23.04 4.25 -0.65
N ASP A 171 -24.16 4.51 -1.34
CA ASP A 171 -25.39 3.72 -1.17
C ASP A 171 -25.23 2.27 -1.66
N GLY A 172 -24.44 2.07 -2.72
CA GLY A 172 -24.10 0.74 -3.24
C GLY A 172 -23.27 -0.06 -2.25
N VAL A 173 -22.28 0.57 -1.64
CA VAL A 173 -21.44 -0.05 -0.60
C VAL A 173 -22.26 -0.33 0.65
N ALA A 174 -23.03 0.64 1.16
CA ALA A 174 -23.88 0.47 2.34
C ALA A 174 -24.85 -0.71 2.18
N ARG A 175 -25.50 -0.82 1.02
CA ARG A 175 -26.39 -1.95 0.71
C ARG A 175 -25.62 -3.27 0.73
N ARG A 176 -24.45 -3.33 0.09
CA ARG A 176 -23.66 -4.56 0.03
C ARG A 176 -23.13 -4.99 1.40
N VAL A 177 -22.71 -4.04 2.23
CA VAL A 177 -22.32 -4.28 3.63
C VAL A 177 -23.49 -4.94 4.40
N ALA A 178 -24.70 -4.39 4.26
CA ALA A 178 -25.89 -4.96 4.89
C ALA A 178 -26.17 -6.40 4.45
N GLU A 179 -25.98 -6.72 3.17
CA GLU A 179 -26.15 -8.07 2.64
C GLU A 179 -25.16 -9.07 3.24
N VAL A 180 -23.90 -8.69 3.33
CA VAL A 180 -22.82 -9.54 3.86
C VAL A 180 -23.01 -9.83 5.35
N ILE A 181 -23.41 -8.82 6.13
CA ILE A 181 -23.67 -8.98 7.57
C ILE A 181 -24.90 -9.88 7.81
N ARG A 182 -25.97 -9.71 7.03
CA ARG A 182 -27.24 -10.43 7.25
C ARG A 182 -27.31 -11.79 6.57
N GLY A 183 -26.42 -12.08 5.63
CA GLY A 183 -26.45 -13.31 4.83
C GLY A 183 -27.64 -13.41 3.86
N ARG A 184 -28.29 -12.28 3.54
CA ARG A 184 -29.44 -12.20 2.61
C ARG A 184 -29.47 -10.85 1.86
N ARG A 185 -30.14 -10.77 0.70
CA ARG A 185 -30.31 -9.52 -0.06
C ARG A 185 -30.96 -8.42 0.79
N ALA A 186 -30.47 -7.19 0.63
CA ALA A 186 -30.95 -6.01 1.35
C ALA A 186 -32.10 -5.32 0.60
N THR A 187 -33.05 -4.75 1.34
CA THR A 187 -34.23 -4.02 0.82
C THR A 187 -33.98 -2.51 0.77
N GLU A 188 -34.79 -1.73 0.05
CA GLU A 188 -34.62 -0.26 -0.07
C GLU A 188 -34.67 0.49 1.28
N ALA A 189 -35.42 -0.04 2.26
CA ALA A 189 -35.47 0.50 3.62
C ALA A 189 -34.12 0.37 4.35
N ASP A 190 -33.31 -0.61 3.97
CA ASP A 190 -32.02 -0.91 4.61
C ASP A 190 -30.89 0.04 4.19
N SER A 191 -31.06 0.72 3.05
CA SER A 191 -30.10 1.70 2.52
C SER A 191 -30.38 3.14 2.95
N LYS A 192 -31.57 3.42 3.52
CA LYS A 192 -32.04 4.79 3.80
C LYS A 192 -32.06 5.09 5.30
N HIS A 193 -30.90 5.17 5.95
CA HIS A 193 -30.78 5.84 7.25
C HIS A 193 -29.63 6.85 7.14
N ARG A 194 -29.98 8.14 7.10
CA ARG A 194 -29.02 9.26 7.17
C ARG A 194 -28.34 9.23 8.53
N PHE A 195 -27.01 9.36 8.52
CA PHE A 195 -26.20 9.49 9.73
C PHE A 195 -26.50 10.82 10.44
N PRO A 196 -26.67 10.84 11.77
CA PRO A 196 -26.63 12.09 12.52
C PRO A 196 -25.21 12.65 12.53
N VAL A 197 -25.11 13.97 12.34
CA VAL A 197 -23.87 14.72 12.51
C VAL A 197 -23.45 14.61 13.98
N LEU A 198 -22.25 14.11 14.25
CA LEU A 198 -21.67 14.07 15.60
C LEU A 198 -21.31 15.50 16.06
N GLU A 199 -22.16 16.09 16.89
CA GLU A 199 -21.73 17.14 17.84
C GLU A 199 -21.04 16.49 19.06
N SER A 200 -20.06 17.21 19.60
CA SER A 200 -19.03 16.78 20.57
C SER A 200 -19.52 16.43 21.99
N ARG A 201 -19.11 15.23 22.51
CA ARG A 201 -18.77 14.75 23.91
C ARG A 201 -19.54 15.28 25.17
N PRO A 202 -19.52 14.65 26.41
CA PRO A 202 -18.69 13.54 26.96
C PRO A 202 -19.38 12.47 27.90
N THR A 203 -18.64 11.36 28.16
CA THR A 203 -18.51 10.44 29.35
C THR A 203 -19.67 9.74 30.14
N GLU A 204 -19.52 8.40 30.28
CA GLU A 204 -19.83 7.47 31.42
C GLU A 204 -21.26 6.86 31.65
N PRO A 205 -21.46 5.74 32.42
CA PRO A 205 -21.31 4.32 31.99
C PRO A 205 -22.52 3.36 32.24
N VAL A 206 -22.52 2.24 31.49
CA VAL A 206 -23.09 0.86 31.69
C VAL A 206 -24.47 0.61 32.35
N GLY A 207 -25.29 -0.22 31.67
CA GLY A 207 -26.30 -1.11 32.28
C GLY A 207 -26.65 -2.32 31.36
N PRO A 208 -26.89 -3.54 31.88
CA PRO A 208 -26.93 -4.77 31.07
C PRO A 208 -28.32 -5.06 30.50
N GLY A 209 -28.38 -5.39 29.21
CA GLY A 209 -29.60 -5.82 28.54
C GLY A 209 -29.26 -6.70 27.35
N VAL A 210 -29.14 -8.00 27.61
CA VAL A 210 -29.06 -9.03 26.58
C VAL A 210 -30.36 -8.98 25.78
N ASN A 211 -30.27 -8.76 24.46
CA ASN A 211 -31.34 -9.18 23.57
C ASN A 211 -30.75 -9.89 22.34
N ARG A 212 -31.09 -11.18 22.25
CA ARG A 212 -30.80 -12.07 21.13
C ARG A 212 -31.74 -11.71 19.98
N GLY A 213 -31.16 -11.41 18.83
CA GLY A 213 -31.86 -11.29 17.56
C GLY A 213 -30.93 -10.75 16.49
N MET A 214 -30.38 -11.62 15.63
CA MET A 214 -29.65 -11.22 14.41
C MET A 214 -30.64 -10.60 13.40
N GLY A 215 -31.05 -9.36 13.68
CA GLY A 215 -31.90 -8.53 12.84
C GLY A 215 -31.46 -7.08 12.95
N GLY A 216 -30.17 -6.81 12.70
CA GLY A 216 -29.58 -5.48 12.83
C GLY A 216 -29.73 -4.64 11.56
N THR A 217 -30.25 -3.43 11.72
CA THR A 217 -29.89 -2.27 10.91
C THR A 217 -28.36 -2.09 10.94
N VAL A 218 -27.74 -1.68 9.83
CA VAL A 218 -26.29 -1.48 9.80
C VAL A 218 -25.99 -0.13 10.46
N GLY A 219 -25.48 -0.16 11.70
CA GLY A 219 -25.04 1.03 12.41
C GLY A 219 -23.68 1.55 11.92
N ASP A 220 -23.21 2.64 12.52
CA ASP A 220 -21.87 3.22 12.28
C ASP A 220 -20.71 2.28 12.63
N VAL A 221 -20.99 1.29 13.48
CA VAL A 221 -20.02 0.30 13.96
C VAL A 221 -20.57 -1.09 13.62
N LEU A 222 -19.72 -1.91 13.03
CA LEU A 222 -19.95 -3.32 12.75
C LEU A 222 -19.31 -4.16 13.86
N GLU A 223 -20.00 -5.21 14.29
CA GLU A 223 -19.51 -6.15 15.28
C GLU A 223 -19.39 -7.55 14.68
N PHE A 224 -18.22 -8.16 14.85
CA PHE A 224 -17.86 -9.48 14.34
C PHE A 224 -17.67 -10.48 15.49
N SER A 225 -17.49 -11.76 15.14
CA SER A 225 -17.18 -12.81 16.11
C SER A 225 -15.93 -12.48 16.94
N GLY A 226 -15.88 -12.94 18.19
CA GLY A 226 -14.84 -12.54 19.15
C GLY A 226 -14.97 -11.12 19.70
N GLY A 227 -16.08 -10.41 19.44
CA GLY A 227 -16.32 -9.05 19.94
C GLY A 227 -15.55 -7.96 19.19
N TYR A 228 -14.99 -8.31 18.03
CA TYR A 228 -14.22 -7.37 17.21
C TYR A 228 -15.14 -6.31 16.58
N LYS A 229 -14.87 -5.04 16.88
CA LYS A 229 -15.68 -3.90 16.44
C LYS A 229 -14.88 -3.00 15.51
N VAL A 230 -15.50 -2.59 14.41
CA VAL A 230 -14.89 -1.69 13.43
C VAL A 230 -15.92 -0.70 12.87
N PRO A 231 -15.49 0.48 12.40
CA PRO A 231 -16.36 1.38 11.66
C PRO A 231 -17.00 0.69 10.44
N ASN A 232 -18.22 1.09 10.10
CA ASN A 232 -18.84 0.70 8.85
C ASN A 232 -18.08 1.35 7.68
N PRO A 233 -17.49 0.56 6.75
CA PRO A 233 -16.67 1.11 5.69
C PRO A 233 -17.46 1.91 4.65
N ALA A 234 -18.79 1.84 4.62
CA ALA A 234 -19.60 2.75 3.82
C ALA A 234 -19.46 4.21 4.27
N GLY A 235 -19.20 4.46 5.56
CA GLY A 235 -19.11 5.80 6.12
C GLY A 235 -17.99 6.66 5.51
N ILE A 236 -16.89 6.03 5.06
CA ILE A 236 -15.77 6.78 4.47
C ILE A 236 -16.15 7.49 3.17
N TYR A 237 -17.17 7.01 2.44
CA TYR A 237 -17.64 7.66 1.21
C TYR A 237 -18.46 8.93 1.48
N GLY A 238 -18.90 9.14 2.73
CA GLY A 238 -19.52 10.39 3.19
C GLY A 238 -18.55 11.35 3.89
N ASP A 239 -17.32 10.92 4.17
CA ASP A 239 -16.29 11.75 4.79
C ASP A 239 -15.80 12.84 3.79
N ASN A 240 -15.20 13.91 4.32
CA ASN A 240 -14.56 14.93 3.48
C ASN A 240 -13.21 14.40 2.94
N LEU A 241 -13.27 13.58 1.89
CA LEU A 241 -12.08 12.92 1.32
C LEU A 241 -11.05 13.90 0.76
N VAL A 242 -11.49 15.08 0.29
CA VAL A 242 -10.59 16.16 -0.16
C VAL A 242 -9.75 16.67 1.02
N ASP A 243 -10.36 16.82 2.19
CA ASP A 243 -9.64 17.17 3.41
C ASP A 243 -8.71 16.04 3.87
N TYR A 244 -9.15 14.77 3.78
CA TYR A 244 -8.31 13.62 4.14
C TYR A 244 -7.07 13.53 3.24
N GLN A 245 -7.23 13.72 1.93
CA GLN A 245 -6.12 13.78 0.96
C GLN A 245 -5.12 14.86 1.34
N ARG A 246 -5.60 16.07 1.63
CA ARG A 246 -4.74 17.19 2.05
C ARG A 246 -3.97 16.87 3.34
N VAL A 247 -4.65 16.32 4.34
CA VAL A 247 -4.04 16.04 5.65
C VAL A 247 -3.02 14.90 5.57
N LEU A 248 -3.30 13.85 4.79
CA LEU A 248 -2.43 12.67 4.68
C LEU A 248 -1.29 12.84 3.66
N GLY A 249 -1.37 13.86 2.81
CA GLY A 249 -0.43 14.10 1.73
C GLY A 249 -0.94 13.57 0.39
N GLU A 250 -0.54 14.23 -0.69
CA GLU A 250 -0.96 13.90 -2.06
C GLU A 250 0.19 13.39 -2.93
N PHE A 251 1.40 13.22 -2.40
CA PHE A 251 2.57 12.79 -3.16
C PHE A 251 3.02 11.41 -2.73
N HIS A 252 3.21 10.52 -3.70
CA HIS A 252 3.60 9.13 -3.50
C HIS A 252 4.57 8.69 -4.59
N TYR A 253 5.24 7.56 -4.41
CA TYR A 253 5.99 6.95 -5.50
C TYR A 253 5.04 6.41 -6.57
N VAL A 254 5.27 6.87 -7.80
CA VAL A 254 4.48 6.55 -8.98
C VAL A 254 5.37 5.91 -10.04
N SER A 255 4.93 4.79 -10.57
CA SER A 255 5.55 4.15 -11.75
C SER A 255 4.51 3.42 -12.59
N TYR A 256 4.94 2.76 -13.67
CA TYR A 256 4.08 1.78 -14.32
C TYR A 256 3.73 0.65 -13.34
N VAL A 257 2.49 0.19 -13.42
CA VAL A 257 1.97 -0.95 -12.68
C VAL A 257 1.17 -1.82 -13.63
N HIS A 258 1.11 -3.12 -13.37
CA HIS A 258 0.25 -4.06 -14.08
C HIS A 258 -1.23 -3.68 -13.89
N GLY A 259 -1.59 -3.28 -12.68
CA GLY A 259 -2.88 -2.72 -12.31
C GLY A 259 -4.02 -3.73 -12.10
N ASP A 260 -3.84 -4.97 -12.47
CA ASP A 260 -4.71 -6.07 -12.02
C ASP A 260 -3.87 -7.34 -11.75
N LEU A 261 -2.80 -7.19 -10.97
CA LEU A 261 -1.91 -8.31 -10.68
C LEU A 261 -2.58 -9.26 -9.68
N ASN A 262 -3.24 -10.29 -10.20
CA ASN A 262 -3.81 -11.38 -9.45
C ASN A 262 -3.15 -12.72 -9.84
N GLY A 263 -3.39 -13.78 -9.06
CA GLY A 263 -2.76 -15.08 -9.31
C GLY A 263 -3.16 -15.75 -10.65
N ALA A 264 -4.24 -15.33 -11.31
CA ALA A 264 -4.57 -15.83 -12.65
C ALA A 264 -3.72 -15.16 -13.74
N ASN A 265 -3.21 -13.96 -13.47
CA ASN A 265 -2.41 -13.16 -14.40
C ASN A 265 -0.90 -13.43 -14.32
N ILE A 266 -0.48 -14.32 -13.41
CA ILE A 266 0.90 -14.81 -13.29
C ILE A 266 0.93 -16.24 -13.81
N LEU A 267 1.61 -16.47 -14.93
CA LEU A 267 1.73 -17.77 -15.60
C LEU A 267 3.10 -18.38 -15.37
N LEU A 268 3.13 -19.69 -15.19
CA LEU A 268 4.35 -20.49 -15.18
C LEU A 268 4.31 -21.49 -16.33
N ASP A 269 5.37 -21.52 -17.14
CA ASP A 269 5.55 -22.53 -18.17
C ASP A 269 6.24 -23.80 -17.62
N SER A 270 6.48 -24.78 -18.51
CA SER A 270 7.09 -26.05 -18.14
C SER A 270 8.57 -25.98 -17.74
N ASN A 271 9.23 -24.87 -18.08
CA ASN A 271 10.62 -24.59 -17.71
C ASN A 271 10.68 -23.66 -16.48
N GLU A 272 9.54 -23.42 -15.84
CA GLU A 272 9.40 -22.57 -14.66
C GLU A 272 9.67 -21.07 -14.91
N ASN A 273 9.65 -20.64 -16.18
CA ASN A 273 9.68 -19.21 -16.49
C ASN A 273 8.33 -18.57 -16.11
N ILE A 274 8.41 -17.33 -15.60
CA ILE A 274 7.22 -16.56 -15.22
C ILE A 274 6.86 -15.57 -16.32
N TRP A 275 5.57 -15.52 -16.63
CA TRP A 275 5.00 -14.63 -17.63
C TRP A 275 3.79 -13.92 -17.08
N LEU A 276 3.64 -12.63 -17.41
CA LEU A 276 2.46 -11.85 -17.05
C LEU A 276 1.51 -11.69 -18.24
N ILE A 277 0.21 -11.70 -17.96
CA ILE A 277 -0.88 -11.50 -18.93
C ILE A 277 -1.91 -10.49 -18.42
N ASP A 278 -2.75 -10.01 -19.33
CA ASP A 278 -3.88 -9.11 -19.04
C ASP A 278 -3.45 -7.71 -18.55
N PHE A 279 -2.72 -7.02 -19.42
CA PHE A 279 -2.28 -5.64 -19.21
C PHE A 279 -3.41 -4.61 -19.44
N PHE A 280 -4.69 -5.01 -19.45
CA PHE A 280 -5.81 -4.09 -19.69
C PHE A 280 -5.86 -2.93 -18.68
N HIS A 281 -5.42 -3.20 -17.45
CA HIS A 281 -5.32 -2.21 -16.38
C HIS A 281 -3.91 -1.65 -16.19
N ALA A 282 -2.98 -1.94 -17.09
CA ALA A 282 -1.62 -1.42 -17.01
C ALA A 282 -1.64 0.08 -17.29
N HIS A 283 -1.03 0.83 -16.38
CA HIS A 283 -0.95 2.28 -16.47
C HIS A 283 0.11 2.77 -15.48
N ARG A 284 0.35 4.07 -15.50
CA ARG A 284 1.20 4.74 -14.52
C ARG A 284 0.40 5.08 -13.27
N GLY A 285 0.82 4.61 -12.10
CA GLY A 285 0.09 4.75 -10.85
C GLY A 285 0.91 4.38 -9.60
N HIS A 286 0.21 4.26 -8.46
CA HIS A 286 0.80 3.98 -7.16
C HIS A 286 1.60 2.66 -7.14
N VAL A 287 2.87 2.71 -6.74
CA VAL A 287 3.78 1.54 -6.76
C VAL A 287 3.30 0.35 -5.93
N LEU A 288 2.50 0.56 -4.88
CA LEU A 288 1.97 -0.54 -4.06
C LEU A 288 0.70 -1.19 -4.63
N ARG A 289 0.19 -0.75 -5.79
CA ARG A 289 -1.10 -1.21 -6.30
C ARG A 289 -1.15 -2.70 -6.62
N ASP A 290 -0.12 -3.22 -7.28
CA ASP A 290 -0.05 -4.63 -7.68
C ASP A 290 0.13 -5.55 -6.47
N LEU A 291 0.94 -5.12 -5.51
CA LEU A 291 1.13 -5.78 -4.23
C LEU A 291 -0.18 -5.85 -3.44
N ALA A 292 -0.87 -4.71 -3.27
CA ALA A 292 -2.14 -4.65 -2.56
C ALA A 292 -3.24 -5.51 -3.22
N LYS A 293 -3.24 -5.61 -4.56
CA LYS A 293 -4.17 -6.49 -5.29
C LYS A 293 -3.90 -7.96 -4.98
N LEU A 294 -2.63 -8.37 -5.05
CA LEU A 294 -2.26 -9.77 -4.82
C LEU A 294 -2.43 -10.19 -3.36
N GLU A 295 -2.09 -9.31 -2.42
CA GLU A 295 -2.33 -9.53 -0.99
C GLU A 295 -3.82 -9.73 -0.69
N ASN A 296 -4.69 -8.89 -1.27
CA ASN A 296 -6.14 -9.07 -1.14
C ASN A 296 -6.60 -10.45 -1.61
N ASP A 297 -6.08 -10.93 -2.74
CA ASP A 297 -6.47 -12.23 -3.28
C ASP A 297 -5.91 -13.39 -2.46
N LEU A 298 -4.68 -13.29 -1.97
CA LEU A 298 -4.09 -14.27 -1.04
C LEU A 298 -4.97 -14.43 0.20
N LEU A 299 -5.45 -13.32 0.77
CA LEU A 299 -6.32 -13.33 1.94
C LEU A 299 -7.72 -13.83 1.59
N TYR A 300 -8.44 -13.12 0.72
CA TYR A 300 -9.90 -13.29 0.66
C TYR A 300 -10.39 -14.19 -0.47
N ILE A 301 -9.50 -14.66 -1.35
CA ILE A 301 -9.83 -15.55 -2.46
C ILE A 301 -9.15 -16.90 -2.28
N PHE A 302 -7.82 -16.92 -2.14
CA PHE A 302 -7.03 -18.15 -2.13
C PHE A 302 -7.03 -18.85 -0.77
N THR A 303 -7.38 -18.15 0.31
CA THR A 303 -7.40 -18.70 1.66
C THR A 303 -8.84 -18.95 2.12
N PRO A 304 -9.33 -20.21 2.05
CA PRO A 304 -10.72 -20.52 2.37
C PRO A 304 -10.99 -20.44 3.88
N ILE A 305 -12.21 -20.02 4.22
CA ILE A 305 -12.73 -20.04 5.60
C ILE A 305 -13.87 -21.05 5.68
N SER A 306 -13.67 -22.12 6.46
CA SER A 306 -14.64 -23.21 6.56
C SER A 306 -15.67 -23.02 7.68
N ASN A 307 -15.38 -22.20 8.69
CA ASN A 307 -16.26 -22.00 9.85
C ASN A 307 -15.93 -20.70 10.61
N ARG A 308 -16.72 -20.39 11.64
CA ARG A 308 -16.59 -19.17 12.45
C ARG A 308 -15.32 -19.09 13.29
N ILE A 309 -14.78 -20.21 13.77
CA ILE A 309 -13.50 -20.23 14.50
C ILE A 309 -12.37 -19.79 13.56
N LYS A 310 -12.39 -20.28 12.32
CA LYS A 310 -11.44 -19.84 11.28
C LYS A 310 -11.64 -18.38 10.87
N LEU A 311 -12.86 -17.84 10.96
CA LEU A 311 -13.10 -16.41 10.73
C LEU A 311 -12.47 -15.54 11.82
N GLU A 312 -12.54 -15.94 13.10
CA GLU A 312 -11.87 -15.23 14.20
C GLU A 312 -10.35 -15.23 14.00
N GLU A 313 -9.79 -16.39 13.69
CA GLU A 313 -8.36 -16.55 13.40
C GLU A 313 -7.89 -15.71 12.20
N ALA A 314 -8.68 -15.70 11.13
CA ALA A 314 -8.43 -14.86 9.96
C ALA A 314 -8.46 -13.36 10.30
N THR A 315 -9.38 -12.97 11.19
CA THR A 315 -9.50 -11.58 11.65
C THR A 315 -8.26 -11.16 12.45
N TRP A 316 -7.73 -12.01 13.33
CA TRP A 316 -6.46 -11.77 14.03
C TRP A 316 -5.29 -11.57 13.07
N LEU A 317 -5.21 -12.38 12.00
CA LEU A 317 -4.17 -12.22 10.97
C LEU A 317 -4.23 -10.81 10.36
N THR A 318 -5.40 -10.33 9.95
CA THR A 318 -5.55 -8.98 9.39
C THR A 318 -5.35 -7.85 10.41
N GLN A 319 -5.62 -8.10 11.70
CA GLN A 319 -5.28 -7.14 12.75
C GLN A 319 -3.76 -7.02 12.91
N ALA A 320 -3.03 -8.13 12.91
CA ALA A 320 -1.57 -8.12 12.97
C ALA A 320 -0.93 -7.38 11.77
N LEU A 321 -1.47 -7.56 10.55
CA LEU A 321 -1.02 -6.82 9.36
C LEU A 321 -1.22 -5.30 9.45
N ARG A 322 -2.10 -4.83 10.35
CA ARG A 322 -2.41 -3.40 10.54
C ARG A 322 -1.60 -2.74 11.65
N GLN A 323 -0.93 -3.51 12.50
CA GLN A 323 -0.06 -3.00 13.58
C GLN A 323 1.32 -2.53 13.07
N VAL A 324 1.40 -2.15 11.79
CA VAL A 324 2.64 -1.71 11.14
C VAL A 324 2.69 -0.18 11.18
N GLU A 325 3.74 0.35 11.81
CA GLU A 325 3.96 1.80 11.89
C GLU A 325 4.84 2.35 10.75
N ASP A 326 5.71 1.51 10.18
CA ASP A 326 6.60 1.83 9.05
C ASP A 326 6.57 0.67 8.04
N LEU A 327 6.25 0.97 6.77
CA LEU A 327 6.14 -0.04 5.71
C LEU A 327 7.47 -0.73 5.36
N GLY A 328 8.61 -0.13 5.72
CA GLY A 328 9.94 -0.72 5.56
C GLY A 328 10.35 -1.63 6.72
N SER A 329 9.58 -1.67 7.81
CA SER A 329 9.85 -2.58 8.92
C SER A 329 9.38 -4.00 8.58
N PRO A 330 10.19 -5.03 8.87
CA PRO A 330 9.78 -6.41 8.62
C PRO A 330 8.60 -6.79 9.54
N LEU A 331 7.65 -7.54 8.98
CA LEU A 331 6.61 -8.19 9.76
C LEU A 331 7.18 -9.31 10.63
N PRO A 332 6.59 -9.62 11.81
CA PRO A 332 7.05 -10.69 12.68
C PRO A 332 6.97 -12.06 11.99
N GLU A 333 7.83 -13.00 12.40
CA GLU A 333 7.93 -14.33 11.78
C GLU A 333 6.62 -15.10 11.83
N GLU A 334 5.97 -15.06 12.99
CA GLU A 334 4.68 -15.68 13.24
C GLU A 334 3.74 -14.68 13.90
N VAL A 335 2.43 -14.98 13.82
CA VAL A 335 1.40 -14.25 14.55
C VAL A 335 0.88 -15.16 15.64
N GLU A 336 0.95 -14.68 16.89
CA GLU A 336 0.38 -15.38 18.02
C GLU A 336 -1.12 -15.64 17.76
N SER A 337 -1.60 -16.85 18.11
CA SER A 337 -2.97 -17.30 17.87
C SER A 337 -3.36 -17.67 16.42
N VAL A 338 -2.46 -17.53 15.43
CA VAL A 338 -2.68 -18.02 14.05
C VAL A 338 -1.99 -19.37 13.85
N ASN A 339 -2.76 -20.46 13.86
CA ASN A 339 -2.29 -21.84 13.91
C ASN A 339 -2.62 -22.66 12.66
N SER A 340 -3.56 -22.21 11.83
CA SER A 340 -3.98 -22.92 10.63
C SER A 340 -2.86 -22.94 9.59
N PRO A 341 -2.57 -24.10 8.98
CA PRO A 341 -1.60 -24.18 7.90
C PRO A 341 -1.91 -23.19 6.76
N ALA A 342 -3.18 -23.04 6.39
CA ALA A 342 -3.60 -22.12 5.34
C ALA A 342 -3.30 -20.64 5.67
N PHE A 343 -3.57 -20.20 6.91
CA PHE A 343 -3.30 -18.83 7.34
C PHE A 343 -1.81 -18.56 7.54
N ARG A 344 -1.04 -19.54 8.07
CA ARG A 344 0.42 -19.43 8.16
C ARG A 344 1.07 -19.32 6.79
N ARG A 345 0.59 -20.10 5.82
CA ARG A 345 1.04 -20.02 4.42
C ARG A 345 0.74 -18.66 3.79
N ALA A 346 -0.48 -18.14 4.00
CA ALA A 346 -0.85 -16.80 3.56
C ALA A 346 0.01 -15.71 4.22
N TRP A 347 0.23 -15.81 5.54
CA TRP A 347 1.10 -14.90 6.29
C TRP A 347 2.51 -14.85 5.71
N ARG A 348 3.15 -16.00 5.49
CA ARG A 348 4.50 -16.08 4.89
C ARG A 348 4.58 -15.42 3.51
N ALA A 349 3.62 -15.70 2.63
CA ALA A 349 3.55 -15.05 1.32
C ALA A 349 3.39 -13.52 1.46
N ILE A 350 2.55 -13.06 2.39
CA ILE A 350 2.32 -11.63 2.62
C ILE A 350 3.53 -10.95 3.27
N ARG A 351 4.26 -11.61 4.17
CA ARG A 351 5.52 -11.07 4.72
C ARG A 351 6.50 -10.72 3.60
N LEU A 352 6.68 -11.63 2.64
CA LEU A 352 7.50 -11.38 1.46
C LEU A 352 6.97 -10.21 0.62
N LEU A 353 5.65 -10.16 0.38
CA LEU A 353 5.05 -9.03 -0.31
C LEU A 353 5.32 -7.72 0.42
N ARG A 354 5.18 -7.66 1.75
CA ARG A 354 5.44 -6.45 2.55
C ARG A 354 6.92 -6.06 2.59
N GLU A 355 7.85 -7.01 2.61
CA GLU A 355 9.29 -6.75 2.43
C GLU A 355 9.58 -6.03 1.10
N ILE A 356 9.01 -6.55 0.01
CA ILE A 356 9.11 -5.93 -1.31
C ILE A 356 8.44 -4.54 -1.31
N GLY A 357 7.25 -4.44 -0.70
CA GLY A 357 6.51 -3.19 -0.53
C GLY A 357 7.31 -2.10 0.17
N GLY A 358 7.97 -2.45 1.27
CA GLY A 358 8.86 -1.58 2.02
C GLY A 358 10.04 -1.06 1.22
N THR A 359 10.52 -1.85 0.26
CA THR A 359 11.58 -1.44 -0.66
C THR A 359 11.05 -0.49 -1.74
N ILE A 360 9.94 -0.83 -2.39
CA ILE A 360 9.43 -0.07 -3.55
C ILE A 360 8.74 1.26 -3.16
N CYS A 361 8.29 1.41 -1.92
CA CYS A 361 7.73 2.67 -1.42
C CYS A 361 8.79 3.73 -1.05
N GLY A 362 10.09 3.39 -1.14
CA GLY A 362 11.19 4.33 -0.93
C GLY A 362 11.12 5.00 0.45
N GLU A 363 11.16 6.33 0.46
CA GLU A 363 11.03 7.12 1.71
C GLU A 363 9.59 7.36 2.15
N ASP A 364 8.62 7.12 1.28
CA ASP A 364 7.20 7.22 1.63
C ASP A 364 6.73 5.93 2.27
N ARG A 365 7.12 5.71 3.52
CA ARG A 365 6.85 4.46 4.27
C ARG A 365 5.60 4.54 5.15
N SER A 366 4.74 5.53 4.91
CA SER A 366 3.54 5.72 5.71
C SER A 366 2.55 4.55 5.50
N PRO A 367 2.14 3.82 6.56
CA PRO A 367 1.24 2.67 6.42
C PRO A 367 -0.13 3.05 5.87
N VAL A 368 -0.56 4.30 6.01
CA VAL A 368 -1.88 4.77 5.56
C VAL A 368 -2.07 4.62 4.04
N GLN A 369 -1.01 4.76 3.24
CA GLN A 369 -1.09 4.60 1.79
C GLN A 369 -1.50 3.18 1.39
N MET A 370 -1.01 2.19 2.16
CA MET A 370 -1.33 0.78 1.98
C MET A 370 -2.72 0.48 2.53
N SER A 371 -3.11 1.07 3.66
CA SER A 371 -4.49 0.96 4.17
C SER A 371 -5.53 1.50 3.19
N ILE A 372 -5.26 2.62 2.49
CA ILE A 372 -6.16 3.14 1.44
C ILE A 372 -6.28 2.15 0.27
N ALA A 373 -5.15 1.58 -0.17
CA ALA A 373 -5.13 0.61 -1.25
C ALA A 373 -5.88 -0.69 -0.90
N LEU A 374 -5.62 -1.23 0.30
CA LEU A 374 -6.26 -2.46 0.78
C LEU A 374 -7.75 -2.26 1.08
N LEU A 375 -8.14 -1.11 1.63
CA LEU A 375 -9.55 -0.76 1.81
C LEU A 375 -10.32 -0.88 0.50
N ARG A 376 -9.75 -0.36 -0.59
CA ARG A 376 -10.37 -0.44 -1.92
C ARG A 376 -10.62 -1.88 -2.35
N TYR A 377 -9.62 -2.74 -2.24
CA TYR A 377 -9.73 -4.13 -2.67
C TYR A 377 -10.59 -4.99 -1.73
N ALA A 378 -10.53 -4.76 -0.42
CA ALA A 378 -11.35 -5.45 0.56
C ALA A 378 -12.84 -5.16 0.34
N ILE A 379 -13.21 -3.90 0.05
CA ILE A 379 -14.58 -3.54 -0.34
C ILE A 379 -14.96 -4.23 -1.66
N HIS A 380 -14.10 -4.20 -2.67
CA HIS A 380 -14.38 -4.86 -3.96
C HIS A 380 -14.64 -6.36 -3.83
N THR A 381 -13.92 -7.04 -2.94
CA THR A 381 -14.09 -8.46 -2.68
C THR A 381 -15.52 -8.82 -2.28
N LEU A 382 -16.28 -7.89 -1.69
CA LEU A 382 -17.67 -8.13 -1.35
C LEU A 382 -18.53 -8.48 -2.57
N TRP A 383 -18.13 -8.10 -3.79
CA TRP A 383 -18.84 -8.41 -5.03
C TRP A 383 -18.32 -9.65 -5.77
N PHE A 384 -17.20 -10.25 -5.36
CA PHE A 384 -16.65 -11.41 -6.05
C PHE A 384 -17.45 -12.67 -5.75
N ASP A 385 -17.75 -13.46 -6.77
CA ASP A 385 -18.52 -14.69 -6.63
C ASP A 385 -17.65 -15.82 -6.07
N GLU A 386 -16.34 -15.76 -6.31
CA GLU A 386 -15.34 -16.69 -5.79
C GLU A 386 -15.21 -16.62 -4.26
N ALA A 387 -15.47 -15.46 -3.65
CA ALA A 387 -15.39 -15.29 -2.21
C ALA A 387 -16.64 -15.87 -1.52
N SER A 388 -16.41 -16.83 -0.62
CA SER A 388 -17.46 -17.38 0.25
C SER A 388 -18.08 -16.31 1.17
N PRO A 389 -19.29 -16.54 1.72
CA PRO A 389 -19.88 -15.61 2.69
C PRO A 389 -18.97 -15.28 3.88
N LEU A 390 -18.19 -16.25 4.37
CA LEU A 390 -17.25 -16.02 5.48
C LEU A 390 -16.02 -15.23 5.04
N GLN A 391 -15.48 -15.47 3.84
CA GLN A 391 -14.41 -14.62 3.29
C GLN A 391 -14.88 -13.18 3.04
N LYS A 392 -16.13 -12.98 2.61
CA LYS A 392 -16.73 -11.64 2.50
C LYS A 392 -16.87 -10.96 3.86
N GLN A 393 -17.23 -11.70 4.90
CA GLN A 393 -17.24 -11.16 6.27
C GLN A 393 -15.83 -10.80 6.76
N TRP A 394 -14.82 -11.62 6.44
CA TRP A 394 -13.42 -11.31 6.76
C TRP A 394 -12.93 -10.04 6.04
N ALA A 395 -13.14 -9.94 4.73
CA ALA A 395 -12.80 -8.76 3.94
C ALA A 395 -13.52 -7.51 4.46
N LEU A 396 -14.80 -7.64 4.88
CA LEU A 396 -15.56 -6.54 5.46
C LEU A 396 -14.98 -6.08 6.81
N ALA A 397 -14.57 -6.99 7.68
CA ALA A 397 -13.92 -6.65 8.95
C ALA A 397 -12.59 -5.90 8.72
N ALA A 398 -11.78 -6.38 7.78
CA ALA A 398 -10.53 -5.72 7.40
C ALA A 398 -10.78 -4.34 6.79
N ALA A 399 -11.80 -4.19 5.92
CA ALA A 399 -12.19 -2.90 5.36
C ALA A 399 -12.57 -1.89 6.46
N GLY A 400 -13.41 -2.27 7.43
CA GLY A 400 -13.74 -1.41 8.57
C GLY A 400 -12.49 -1.02 9.37
N GLY A 401 -11.58 -1.97 9.56
CA GLY A 401 -10.28 -1.73 10.18
C GLY A 401 -9.42 -0.69 9.46
N HIS A 402 -9.30 -0.78 8.14
CA HIS A 402 -8.56 0.22 7.37
C HIS A 402 -9.22 1.61 7.42
N VAL A 403 -10.56 1.70 7.52
CA VAL A 403 -11.24 2.99 7.75
C VAL A 403 -10.85 3.58 9.10
N GLU A 404 -10.78 2.77 10.16
CA GLU A 404 -10.28 3.19 11.47
C GLU A 404 -8.84 3.70 11.38
N ASP A 405 -7.94 2.96 10.73
CA ASP A 405 -6.53 3.36 10.58
C ASP A 405 -6.38 4.69 9.84
N ILE A 406 -7.15 4.88 8.75
CA ILE A 406 -7.17 6.12 7.97
C ILE A 406 -7.66 7.29 8.82
N ARG A 407 -8.78 7.14 9.53
CA ARG A 407 -9.35 8.20 10.39
C ARG A 407 -8.40 8.55 11.52
N ASN A 408 -7.75 7.56 12.12
CA ASN A 408 -6.72 7.76 13.15
C ASN A 408 -5.50 8.48 12.57
N ALA A 409 -5.04 8.12 11.37
CA ALA A 409 -3.95 8.79 10.70
C ALA A 409 -4.28 10.27 10.39
N VAL A 410 -5.51 10.57 9.95
CA VAL A 410 -5.98 11.95 9.74
C VAL A 410 -5.99 12.72 11.07
N ALA A 411 -6.57 12.14 12.11
CA ALA A 411 -6.65 12.77 13.42
C ALA A 411 -5.25 13.07 14.01
N ARG A 412 -4.31 12.13 13.88
CA ARG A 412 -2.91 12.31 14.28
C ARG A 412 -2.21 13.38 13.45
N SER A 413 -2.39 13.36 12.13
CA SER A 413 -1.69 14.26 11.21
C SER A 413 -2.17 15.71 11.33
N ARG A 414 -3.40 15.96 11.79
CA ARG A 414 -3.89 17.32 12.06
C ARG A 414 -3.20 18.01 13.23
N LYS A 415 -2.61 17.26 14.16
CA LYS A 415 -1.84 17.82 15.28
C LYS A 415 -0.35 17.73 14.99
N LEU A 416 0.42 18.72 15.44
CA LEU A 416 1.87 18.61 15.39
C LEU A 416 2.30 17.62 16.48
N ARG A 417 2.91 16.50 16.09
CA ARG A 417 3.50 15.53 17.01
C ARG A 417 4.85 16.06 17.47
N ILE A 418 5.04 16.23 18.78
CA ILE A 418 6.30 16.60 19.41
C ILE A 418 6.63 15.48 20.39
N ASP A 419 7.66 14.69 20.08
CA ASP A 419 8.11 13.60 20.95
C ASP A 419 9.30 14.07 21.77
N CYS A 420 9.19 13.98 23.08
CA CYS A 420 10.18 14.58 23.98
C CYS A 420 11.00 13.52 24.71
N LEU A 421 12.31 13.70 24.70
CA LEU A 421 13.19 13.09 25.69
C LEU A 421 12.87 13.68 27.07
N ASP A 422 12.88 12.82 28.08
CA ASP A 422 12.60 13.24 29.46
C ASP A 422 13.65 14.24 29.95
N GLY A 423 13.20 15.23 30.71
CA GLY A 423 14.08 16.23 31.30
C GLY A 423 15.02 15.65 32.35
N GLU A 424 14.68 14.53 32.99
CA GLU A 424 15.60 13.82 33.88
C GLU A 424 16.90 13.38 33.17
N LEU A 425 16.79 13.02 31.89
CA LEU A 425 17.95 12.66 31.07
C LEU A 425 18.80 13.87 30.67
N LEU A 426 18.26 15.09 30.76
CA LEU A 426 18.87 16.32 30.24
C LEU A 426 19.17 17.37 31.33
N GLY A 427 18.90 17.05 32.60
CA GLY A 427 19.16 17.92 33.74
C GLY A 427 18.04 18.90 34.11
N GLY A 428 16.83 18.73 33.57
CA GLY A 428 15.65 19.50 33.98
C GLY A 428 14.56 19.59 32.91
N GLY A 429 14.79 20.42 31.89
CA GLY A 429 13.87 20.65 30.77
C GLY A 429 13.95 19.55 29.71
N ARG A 430 12.88 19.39 28.94
CA ARG A 430 12.72 18.36 27.92
C ARG A 430 13.31 18.78 26.57
N LEU A 431 13.72 17.80 25.76
CA LEU A 431 14.11 18.02 24.35
C LEU A 431 13.10 17.33 23.42
N GLY A 432 12.26 18.14 22.78
CA GLY A 432 11.26 17.71 21.82
C GLY A 432 11.80 17.60 20.39
N MET A 433 11.38 16.58 19.66
CA MET A 433 11.66 16.39 18.24
C MET A 433 10.35 16.44 17.44
N THR A 434 10.36 17.17 16.32
CA THR A 434 9.18 17.26 15.45
C THR A 434 9.56 17.43 13.97
N ILE A 435 8.58 17.25 13.08
CA ILE A 435 8.71 17.57 11.65
C ILE A 435 8.83 19.09 11.47
N CYS A 436 9.22 19.56 10.29
CA CYS A 436 9.20 20.99 10.00
C CYS A 436 7.79 21.60 10.23
N PRO A 437 7.65 22.60 11.12
CA PRO A 437 6.38 23.28 11.36
C PRO A 437 5.90 24.04 10.12
N GLY A 438 4.62 23.92 9.78
CA GLY A 438 3.99 24.74 8.75
C GLY A 438 4.23 24.30 7.30
N ARG A 439 4.75 23.10 7.09
CA ARG A 439 4.98 22.52 5.75
C ARG A 439 3.74 22.65 4.85
N VAL A 440 3.81 23.54 3.87
CA VAL A 440 2.72 23.84 2.94
C VAL A 440 2.42 22.64 2.04
N ASP A 441 3.43 21.87 1.67
CA ASP A 441 3.31 20.64 0.89
C ASP A 441 2.61 19.50 1.64
N ARG A 442 2.47 19.64 2.96
CA ARG A 442 1.65 18.77 3.83
C ARG A 442 0.38 19.48 4.32
N HIS A 443 0.01 20.59 3.68
CA HIS A 443 -1.15 21.41 4.00
C HIS A 443 -1.21 21.85 5.47
N ARG A 444 -0.04 22.05 6.09
CA ARG A 444 0.05 22.53 7.47
C ARG A 444 0.08 24.05 7.51
N SER A 445 -0.38 24.61 8.62
CA SER A 445 -0.29 26.05 8.89
C SER A 445 0.88 26.30 9.83
N LEU A 446 1.80 27.17 9.41
CA LEU A 446 2.93 27.59 10.23
C LEU A 446 2.47 28.21 11.55
N GLU A 447 1.42 29.02 11.52
CA GLU A 447 0.84 29.62 12.72
C GLU A 447 0.30 28.57 13.69
N THR A 448 -0.45 27.59 13.18
CA THR A 448 -1.04 26.53 13.99
C THR A 448 0.02 25.62 14.61
N ASP A 449 1.07 25.30 13.85
CA ASP A 449 2.14 24.44 14.33
C ASP A 449 3.04 25.12 15.34
N LEU A 450 3.40 26.40 15.11
CA LEU A 450 4.15 27.18 16.10
C LEU A 450 3.34 27.37 17.39
N ARG A 451 2.02 27.59 17.28
CA ARG A 451 1.14 27.63 18.45
C ARG A 451 1.15 26.29 19.21
N ALA A 452 1.12 25.16 18.52
CA ALA A 452 1.21 23.85 19.15
C ALA A 452 2.56 23.63 19.88
N ILE A 453 3.66 24.18 19.36
CA ILE A 453 4.98 24.18 20.02
C ILE A 453 4.94 25.04 21.30
N VAL A 454 4.34 26.23 21.25
CA VAL A 454 4.19 27.07 22.45
C VAL A 454 3.30 26.40 23.49
N GLU A 455 2.17 25.83 23.07
CA GLU A 455 1.24 25.10 23.94
C GLU A 455 1.84 23.84 24.56
N SER A 456 2.88 23.25 23.95
CA SER A 456 3.61 22.12 24.55
C SER A 456 4.52 22.54 25.71
N GLY A 457 4.67 23.85 25.96
CA GLY A 457 5.56 24.41 26.97
C GLY A 457 6.98 24.70 26.49
N ALA A 458 7.22 24.61 25.17
CA ALA A 458 8.54 24.89 24.62
C ALA A 458 8.91 26.37 24.79
N HIS A 459 10.15 26.60 25.22
CA HIS A 459 10.72 27.95 25.36
C HIS A 459 11.58 28.30 24.15
N LYS A 460 12.21 27.28 23.54
CA LYS A 460 13.17 27.46 22.45
C LYS A 460 12.84 26.58 21.27
N LEU A 461 13.14 27.07 20.06
CA LEU A 461 12.96 26.35 18.81
C LEU A 461 14.26 26.36 18.00
N LEU A 462 14.80 25.17 17.73
CA LEU A 462 15.97 24.96 16.89
C LEU A 462 15.55 24.48 15.50
N CYS A 463 15.94 25.24 14.49
CA CYS A 463 15.68 24.97 13.08
C CYS A 463 16.94 24.48 12.37
N LEU A 464 16.91 23.24 11.86
CA LEU A 464 18.06 22.60 11.18
C LEU A 464 17.96 22.59 9.65
N ILE A 465 16.87 23.11 9.07
CA ILE A 465 16.70 23.11 7.61
C ILE A 465 17.38 24.31 6.96
N SER A 466 17.85 24.14 5.72
CA SER A 466 18.45 25.22 4.94
C SER A 466 17.41 26.26 4.49
N GLU A 467 17.89 27.42 4.04
CA GLU A 467 17.02 28.43 3.45
C GLU A 467 16.32 27.91 2.18
N GLN A 468 16.99 27.07 1.38
CA GLN A 468 16.36 26.45 0.20
C GLN A 468 15.24 25.49 0.62
N GLU A 469 15.44 24.73 1.69
CA GLU A 469 14.41 23.86 2.26
C GLU A 469 13.23 24.67 2.82
N MET A 470 13.47 25.78 3.52
CA MET A 470 12.41 26.67 4.00
C MET A 470 11.58 27.24 2.85
N ASN A 471 12.24 27.68 1.77
CA ASN A 471 11.58 28.17 0.56
C ASN A 471 10.75 27.05 -0.09
N TRP A 472 11.32 25.85 -0.22
CA TRP A 472 10.66 24.71 -0.84
C TRP A 472 9.35 24.34 -0.14
N VAL A 473 9.35 24.34 1.21
CA VAL A 473 8.16 23.97 1.99
C VAL A 473 7.30 25.15 2.44
N GLY A 474 7.64 26.37 1.99
CA GLY A 474 6.83 27.57 2.18
C GLY A 474 6.83 28.16 3.59
N VAL A 475 7.93 28.02 4.34
CA VAL A 475 8.01 28.39 5.78
C VAL A 475 9.05 29.47 6.09
N THR A 476 9.37 30.32 5.11
CA THR A 476 10.37 31.40 5.28
C THR A 476 10.02 32.42 6.37
N ALA A 477 8.74 32.53 6.74
CA ALA A 477 8.28 33.39 7.84
C ALA A 477 8.50 32.78 9.25
N MET A 478 9.04 31.56 9.35
CA MET A 478 9.19 30.83 10.61
C MET A 478 10.00 31.58 11.67
N PRO A 479 11.18 32.18 11.36
CA PRO A 479 11.98 32.88 12.39
C PRO A 479 11.18 34.00 13.05
N ASP A 480 10.61 34.90 12.24
CA ASP A 480 9.85 36.06 12.72
C ASP A 480 8.59 35.64 13.49
N MET A 481 7.88 34.61 13.00
CA MET A 481 6.66 34.13 13.66
C MET A 481 6.96 33.43 14.99
N ALA A 482 8.02 32.60 15.04
CA ALA A 482 8.42 31.92 16.27
C ALA A 482 8.77 32.94 17.36
N THR A 483 9.59 33.95 17.04
CA THR A 483 9.96 35.02 17.98
C THR A 483 8.75 35.84 18.42
N LYS A 484 7.81 36.17 17.51
CA LYS A 484 6.55 36.87 17.87
C LYS A 484 5.67 36.05 18.81
N MET A 485 5.74 34.74 18.77
CA MET A 485 5.00 33.83 19.64
C MET A 485 5.73 33.53 20.97
N GLY A 486 6.88 34.18 21.22
CA GLY A 486 7.62 34.06 22.48
C GLY A 486 8.64 32.93 22.54
N LEU A 487 8.93 32.27 21.40
CA LEU A 487 9.99 31.27 21.32
C LEU A 487 11.34 31.94 21.08
N GLU A 488 12.37 31.53 21.82
CA GLU A 488 13.75 31.82 21.45
C GLU A 488 14.13 30.95 20.24
N PHE A 489 14.26 31.56 19.07
CA PHE A 489 14.51 30.86 17.81
C PHE A 489 16.00 30.84 17.49
N ARG A 490 16.53 29.65 17.16
CA ARG A 490 17.90 29.46 16.66
C ARG A 490 17.85 28.74 15.31
N TRP A 491 18.59 29.27 14.33
CA TRP A 491 18.73 28.66 13.01
C TRP A 491 20.17 28.21 12.78
N GLU A 492 20.35 26.90 12.57
CA GLU A 492 21.65 26.26 12.35
C GLU A 492 21.49 25.19 11.27
N PRO A 493 21.61 25.54 9.98
CA PRO A 493 21.28 24.64 8.89
C PRO A 493 22.28 23.46 8.80
N ILE A 494 21.75 22.24 8.76
CA ILE A 494 22.49 21.01 8.48
C ILE A 494 21.97 20.47 7.14
N LEU A 495 22.88 20.21 6.20
CA LEU A 495 22.52 19.66 4.89
C LEU A 495 21.79 18.32 5.05
N ASP A 496 20.83 18.07 4.16
CA ASP A 496 19.99 16.88 4.26
C ASP A 496 20.82 15.58 4.20
N GLN A 497 20.48 14.63 5.08
CA GLN A 497 21.21 13.36 5.28
C GLN A 497 22.70 13.48 5.64
N LYS A 498 23.19 14.68 5.96
CA LYS A 498 24.57 14.95 6.34
C LYS A 498 24.72 15.30 7.82
N THR A 499 25.96 15.49 8.22
CA THR A 499 26.38 15.89 9.56
C THR A 499 26.96 17.32 9.53
N PRO A 500 26.86 18.08 10.63
CA PRO A 500 27.53 19.37 10.75
C PRO A 500 29.02 19.19 11.10
N SER A 501 29.75 20.28 11.29
CA SER A 501 31.07 20.19 11.92
C SER A 501 30.93 19.86 13.42
N LEU A 502 31.96 19.25 14.02
CA LEU A 502 31.98 18.92 15.46
C LEU A 502 31.82 20.18 16.34
N SER A 503 32.44 21.30 15.97
CA SER A 503 32.30 22.56 16.70
C SER A 503 30.90 23.16 16.57
N THR A 504 30.28 23.05 15.38
CA THR A 504 28.87 23.44 15.17
C THR A 504 27.95 22.58 16.03
N MET A 505 28.14 21.25 16.06
CA MET A 505 27.35 20.37 16.91
C MET A 505 27.50 20.75 18.38
N LYS A 506 28.73 20.98 18.85
CA LYS A 506 28.98 21.42 20.21
C LYS A 506 28.26 22.72 20.56
N SER A 507 28.33 23.71 19.68
CA SER A 507 27.60 24.96 19.89
C SER A 507 26.09 24.77 19.97
N ILE A 508 25.51 23.88 19.14
CA ILE A 508 24.10 23.53 19.17
C ILE A 508 23.74 22.87 20.51
N VAL A 509 24.48 21.84 20.90
CA VAL A 509 24.20 21.05 22.09
C VAL A 509 24.40 21.87 23.37
N ASP A 510 25.45 22.70 23.45
CA ASP A 510 25.67 23.61 24.59
C ASP A 510 24.44 24.51 24.81
N TRP A 511 23.89 25.09 23.74
CA TRP A 511 22.70 25.94 23.82
C TRP A 511 21.43 25.18 24.24
N ILE A 512 21.32 23.90 23.87
CA ILE A 512 20.23 23.03 24.32
C ILE A 512 20.39 22.75 25.82
N LEU A 513 21.56 22.27 26.25
CA LEU A 513 21.82 21.87 27.63
C LEU A 513 21.74 23.06 28.60
N GLU A 514 22.23 24.24 28.20
CA GLU A 514 22.06 25.47 28.98
C GLU A 514 20.60 25.85 29.22
N ALA A 515 19.70 25.48 28.31
CA ALA A 515 18.27 25.71 28.44
C ALA A 515 17.62 24.63 29.32
N THR A 516 17.93 23.36 29.07
CA THR A 516 17.35 22.25 29.86
C THR A 516 17.81 22.28 31.31
N GLU A 517 19.03 22.70 31.62
CA GLU A 517 19.51 22.91 33.00
C GLU A 517 18.74 24.01 33.75
N LYS A 518 18.16 24.97 33.02
CA LYS A 518 17.28 26.01 33.58
C LYS A 518 15.81 25.56 33.68
N GLY A 519 15.53 24.28 33.40
CA GLY A 519 14.17 23.74 33.33
C GLY A 519 13.39 24.18 32.10
N GLN A 520 14.06 24.72 31.08
CA GLN A 520 13.40 25.18 29.85
C GLN A 520 13.35 24.07 28.82
N ASP A 521 12.17 23.87 28.23
CA ASP A 521 11.98 22.92 27.14
C ASP A 521 12.46 23.48 25.81
N VAL A 522 13.15 22.65 25.03
CA VAL A 522 13.65 22.96 23.69
C VAL A 522 12.99 22.04 22.68
N VAL A 523 12.55 22.57 21.55
CA VAL A 523 12.09 21.77 20.41
C VAL A 523 13.07 21.90 19.26
N VAL A 524 13.53 20.79 18.72
CA VAL A 524 14.36 20.72 17.51
C VAL A 524 13.56 20.13 16.35
N HIS A 525 13.74 20.71 15.16
CA HIS A 525 13.18 20.14 13.94
C HIS A 525 14.16 20.18 12.78
N CYS A 526 14.01 19.22 11.86
CA CYS A 526 14.58 19.26 10.53
C CYS A 526 13.42 19.16 9.52
N MET A 527 13.60 18.50 8.37
CA MET A 527 12.52 18.29 7.41
C MET A 527 11.49 17.26 7.92
N GLY A 528 11.97 16.08 8.33
CA GLY A 528 11.15 14.95 8.82
C GLY A 528 11.19 14.72 10.34
N GLY A 529 12.06 15.42 11.06
CA GLY A 529 12.25 15.21 12.51
C GLY A 529 12.75 13.81 12.86
N LEU A 530 13.61 13.22 12.01
CA LEU A 530 14.13 11.84 12.14
C LEU A 530 15.66 11.83 12.17
N GLY A 531 16.35 12.04 11.04
CA GLY A 531 17.81 11.96 10.95
C GLY A 531 18.54 13.10 11.67
N ARG A 532 18.52 14.31 11.10
CA ARG A 532 19.23 15.49 11.67
C ARG A 532 18.79 15.84 13.10
N SER A 533 17.48 15.79 13.37
CA SER A 533 16.94 16.04 14.71
C SER A 533 17.32 14.94 15.70
N GLY A 534 17.27 13.67 15.27
CA GLY A 534 17.72 12.54 16.08
C GLY A 534 19.20 12.64 16.40
N LEU A 535 20.04 12.98 15.42
CA LEU A 535 21.48 13.18 15.62
C LEU A 535 21.76 14.22 16.71
N VAL A 536 21.13 15.39 16.63
CA VAL A 536 21.27 16.45 17.65
C VAL A 536 20.81 15.96 19.02
N ALA A 537 19.67 15.26 19.09
CA ALA A 537 19.14 14.73 20.34
C ALA A 537 20.07 13.68 20.97
N THR A 538 20.63 12.77 20.16
CA THR A 538 21.59 11.76 20.62
C THR A 538 22.89 12.43 21.11
N CYS A 539 23.44 13.40 20.37
CA CYS A 539 24.62 14.15 20.82
C CYS A 539 24.37 14.92 22.13
N ALA A 540 23.15 15.39 22.38
CA ALA A 540 22.79 16.05 23.64
C ALA A 540 22.82 15.09 24.84
N LEU A 541 22.28 13.88 24.70
CA LEU A 541 22.36 12.85 25.74
C LEU A 541 23.81 12.42 25.99
N VAL A 542 24.58 12.19 24.93
CA VAL A 542 26.00 11.82 25.01
C VAL A 542 26.79 12.88 25.77
N GLN A 543 26.61 14.15 25.43
CA GLN A 543 27.29 15.24 26.13
C GLN A 543 26.84 15.39 27.59
N ARG A 544 25.61 14.97 27.92
CA ARG A 544 25.13 14.94 29.30
C ARG A 544 25.75 13.81 30.15
N GLY A 545 26.49 12.91 29.51
CA GLY A 545 27.21 11.80 30.14
C GLY A 545 26.54 10.43 29.97
N HIS A 546 25.51 10.33 29.14
CA HIS A 546 24.90 9.04 28.81
C HIS A 546 25.78 8.24 27.84
N ASN A 547 25.66 6.92 27.91
CA ASN A 547 26.33 6.03 26.96
C ASN A 547 25.81 6.25 25.53
N GLU A 548 26.70 6.16 24.53
CA GLU A 548 26.38 6.35 23.12
C GLU A 548 25.26 5.42 22.61
N GLU A 549 25.42 4.10 22.80
CA GLU A 549 24.45 3.11 22.33
C GLU A 549 23.09 3.30 23.01
N ALA A 550 23.09 3.50 24.33
CA ALA A 550 21.87 3.75 25.10
C ALA A 550 21.18 5.06 24.67
N SER A 551 21.95 6.10 24.34
CA SER A 551 21.41 7.39 23.87
C SER A 551 20.75 7.26 22.50
N LEU A 552 21.37 6.49 21.60
CA LEU A 552 20.79 6.21 20.29
C LEU A 552 19.50 5.38 20.42
N GLU A 553 19.51 4.35 21.26
CA GLU A 553 18.35 3.51 21.52
C GLU A 553 17.19 4.31 22.14
N GLU A 554 17.48 5.19 23.10
CA GLU A 554 16.47 6.04 23.74
C GLU A 554 15.84 7.02 22.75
N VAL A 555 16.64 7.66 21.90
CA VAL A 555 16.13 8.55 20.83
C VAL A 555 15.29 7.77 19.83
N ARG A 556 15.70 6.55 19.48
CA ARG A 556 14.95 5.66 18.61
C ARG A 556 13.63 5.21 19.23
N HIS A 557 13.63 4.88 20.51
CA HIS A 557 12.43 4.53 21.26
C HIS A 557 11.47 5.71 21.38
N THR A 558 11.98 6.89 21.73
CA THR A 558 11.18 8.11 21.91
C THR A 558 10.56 8.60 20.59
N ARG A 559 11.33 8.63 19.50
CA ARG A 559 10.89 9.24 18.24
C ARG A 559 10.44 8.22 17.20
N SER A 560 11.35 7.33 16.82
CA SER A 560 11.17 6.30 15.80
C SER A 560 12.43 5.42 15.74
N PRO A 561 12.31 4.09 15.53
CA PRO A 561 13.47 3.22 15.30
C PRO A 561 14.44 3.67 14.19
N ARG A 562 14.00 4.58 13.32
CA ARG A 562 14.78 5.20 12.24
C ARG A 562 15.54 6.48 12.63
N ALA A 563 15.39 6.98 13.85
CA ALA A 563 16.10 8.18 14.26
C ALA A 563 17.61 7.94 14.12
N VAL A 564 18.30 8.97 13.60
CA VAL A 564 19.66 8.86 13.03
C VAL A 564 19.63 7.92 11.81
N GLU A 565 19.54 8.52 10.61
CA GLU A 565 19.10 7.83 9.39
C GLU A 565 20.23 7.25 8.55
N THR A 566 21.45 7.78 8.69
CA THR A 566 22.59 7.36 7.86
C THR A 566 23.74 6.84 8.71
N ALA A 567 24.51 5.91 8.15
CA ALA A 567 25.74 5.42 8.78
C ALA A 567 26.75 6.55 9.04
N GLU A 568 26.74 7.60 8.22
CA GLU A 568 27.54 8.82 8.44
C GLU A 568 27.08 9.57 9.69
N GLN A 569 25.78 9.66 9.96
CA GLN A 569 25.24 10.27 11.18
C GLN A 569 25.51 9.40 12.42
N GLU A 570 25.37 8.07 12.31
CA GLU A 570 25.70 7.16 13.42
C GLU A 570 27.18 7.27 13.80
N ALA A 571 28.09 7.17 12.82
CA ALA A 571 29.52 7.29 13.06
C ALA A 571 29.92 8.64 13.67
N PHE A 572 29.21 9.71 13.31
CA PHE A 572 29.46 11.05 13.86
C PHE A 572 29.21 11.14 15.37
N ILE A 573 28.35 10.29 15.94
CA ILE A 573 28.08 10.29 17.39
C ILE A 573 29.37 9.92 18.16
N GLY A 574 30.07 8.88 17.73
CA GLY A 574 31.36 8.47 18.32
C GLY A 574 32.47 9.50 18.11
N ASP A 575 32.52 10.13 16.93
CA ASP A 575 33.45 11.24 16.65
C ASP A 575 33.17 12.43 17.58
N TYR A 576 31.89 12.71 17.84
CA TYR A 576 31.44 13.78 18.74
C TYR A 576 31.79 13.50 20.19
N LEU A 577 31.55 12.28 20.68
CA LEU A 577 31.96 11.85 22.01
C LEU A 577 33.47 12.06 22.21
N THR A 578 34.28 11.62 21.26
CA THR A 578 35.74 11.81 21.31
C THR A 578 36.15 13.28 21.33
N PHE A 579 35.39 14.14 20.63
CA PHE A 579 35.67 15.57 20.55
C PHE A 579 35.40 16.33 21.86
N ILE A 580 34.39 15.91 22.64
CA ILE A 580 34.00 16.60 23.88
C ILE A 580 34.82 16.18 25.11
N GLY A 581 35.62 15.12 25.01
CA GLY A 581 36.54 14.65 26.05
C GLY A 581 36.07 13.36 26.69
#